data_AF-C5KMQ6-F1
#
_entry.id   AF-C5KMQ6-F1
#
_cell.length_a   1.000
_cell.length_b   1.000
_cell.length_c   1.000
_cell.angle_alpha   90.00
_cell.angle_beta   90.00
_cell.angle_gamma   90.00
#
_symmetry.space_group_name_H-M   'P 1'
#
loop_
_entity.id
_entity.type
_entity.pdbx_description
1 polymer ?
#
loop_
_entity_poly.entity_id
_entity_poly.type
_entity_poly.pdbx_seq_one_letter_code
_entity_poly.pdbx_strand_id
1 'polypeptide(L)'
;MAAFWETGYNRPGKKRIFEKNFGLFFIYFGFLCPTLMTIFGSNPRLLLWFMDEYRPLEYPPRSDPTIINEIMNDRIPESSSIEAYEKEGLDALYSKALRSKKQQQQEQQLINYHEDMEE
;
A
#
# COMPACT_ATOMS: atom_id res chain seq x y z
N MET A 1 2.80 -63.37 19.52
CA MET A 1 2.96 -62.10 20.27
C MET A 1 4.05 -61.17 19.73
N ALA A 2 4.90 -61.56 18.77
CA ALA A 2 5.96 -60.69 18.24
C ALA A 2 5.55 -59.75 17.09
N ALA A 3 4.43 -60.03 16.41
CA ALA A 3 4.00 -59.26 15.21
C ALA A 3 3.61 -57.80 15.48
N PHE A 4 3.35 -57.42 16.73
CA PHE A 4 2.99 -56.03 17.09
C PHE A 4 4.21 -55.09 17.13
N TRP A 5 5.43 -55.63 17.33
CA TRP A 5 6.66 -54.84 17.39
C TRP A 5 7.31 -54.62 16.01
N GLU A 6 7.12 -55.55 15.07
CA GLU A 6 7.68 -55.46 13.71
C GLU A 6 6.85 -54.58 12.77
N THR A 7 5.57 -54.36 13.05
CA THR A 7 4.64 -53.61 12.19
C THR A 7 4.82 -52.10 12.22
N GLY A 8 5.86 -51.58 12.89
CA GLY A 8 6.19 -50.15 12.87
C GLY A 8 5.18 -49.25 13.59
N TYR A 9 4.15 -49.80 14.24
CA TYR A 9 3.13 -49.06 15.00
C TYR A 9 3.71 -48.22 16.16
N ASN A 10 4.90 -48.57 16.64
CA ASN A 10 5.62 -47.78 17.66
C ASN A 10 6.34 -46.55 17.09
N ARG A 11 6.50 -46.42 15.76
CA ARG A 11 7.14 -45.25 15.17
C ARG A 11 6.05 -44.23 14.81
N PRO A 12 6.04 -43.04 15.44
CA PRO A 12 5.06 -42.01 15.09
C PRO A 12 5.24 -41.63 13.62
N GLY A 13 4.15 -41.68 12.84
CA GLY A 13 4.16 -41.25 11.44
C GLY A 13 4.57 -39.79 11.31
N LYS A 14 5.09 -39.40 10.14
CA LYS A 14 5.58 -38.05 9.85
C LYS A 14 4.56 -36.94 10.21
N LYS A 15 3.27 -37.20 9.97
CA LYS A 15 2.17 -36.28 10.34
C LYS A 15 2.08 -36.03 11.84
N ARG A 16 2.13 -37.09 12.65
CA ARG A 16 2.05 -37.00 14.12
C ARG A 16 3.24 -36.26 14.73
N ILE A 17 4.44 -36.41 14.16
CA ILE A 17 5.62 -35.67 14.58
C ILE A 17 5.46 -34.18 14.25
N PHE A 18 4.98 -33.86 13.04
CA PHE A 18 4.74 -32.49 12.62
C PHE A 18 3.70 -31.79 13.50
N GLU A 19 2.56 -32.43 13.76
CA GLU A 19 1.50 -31.91 14.63
C GLU A 19 2.01 -31.66 16.06
N LYS A 20 2.83 -32.57 16.60
CA LYS A 20 3.45 -32.39 17.92
C LYS A 20 4.38 -31.18 17.95
N ASN A 21 5.21 -31.02 16.92
CA ASN A 21 6.15 -29.90 16.82
C ASN A 21 5.41 -28.57 16.59
N PHE A 22 4.34 -28.59 15.81
CA PHE A 22 3.50 -27.42 15.57
C PHE A 22 2.79 -26.98 16.86
N GLY A 23 2.24 -27.92 17.63
CA GLY A 23 1.65 -27.63 18.94
C GLY A 23 2.66 -27.04 19.92
N LEU A 24 3.87 -27.60 19.99
CA LEU A 24 4.97 -27.04 20.79
C LEU A 24 5.34 -25.63 20.33
N PHE A 25 5.52 -25.43 19.02
CA PHE A 25 5.81 -24.11 18.45
C PHE A 25 4.73 -23.09 18.80
N PHE A 26 3.45 -23.47 18.69
CA PHE A 26 2.33 -22.59 19.01
C PHE A 26 2.34 -22.15 20.48
N ILE A 27 2.60 -23.08 21.41
CA ILE A 27 2.70 -22.78 22.84
C ILE A 27 3.91 -21.87 23.10
N TYR A 28 5.08 -22.21 22.56
CA TYR A 28 6.28 -21.38 22.71
C TYR A 28 6.06 -19.98 22.15
N PHE A 29 5.45 -19.85 20.97
CA PHE A 29 5.18 -18.57 20.36
C PHE A 29 4.15 -17.77 21.17
N GLY A 30 3.08 -18.40 21.67
CA GLY A 30 2.09 -17.73 22.52
C GLY A 30 2.69 -17.13 23.80
N PHE A 31 3.70 -17.77 24.39
CA PHE A 31 4.39 -17.27 25.60
C PHE A 31 5.57 -16.33 25.30
N LEU A 32 6.35 -16.60 24.26
CA LEU A 32 7.54 -15.81 23.91
C LEU A 32 7.21 -14.58 23.07
N CYS A 33 6.17 -14.62 22.23
CA CYS A 33 5.81 -13.48 21.40
C CYS A 33 5.49 -12.21 22.21
N PRO A 34 4.62 -12.23 23.25
CA PRO A 34 4.34 -11.01 24.00
C PRO A 34 5.56 -10.48 24.77
N THR A 35 6.43 -11.37 25.26
CA THR A 35 7.67 -10.96 25.95
C THR A 35 8.67 -10.34 24.98
N LEU A 36 8.89 -10.94 23.81
CA LEU A 36 9.72 -10.38 22.75
C LEU A 36 9.18 -9.03 22.29
N MET A 37 7.87 -8.93 22.04
CA MET A 37 7.23 -7.69 21.61
C MET A 37 7.39 -6.57 22.65
N THR A 38 7.31 -6.90 23.93
CA THR A 38 7.55 -5.95 25.03
C THR A 38 9.01 -5.50 25.07
N ILE A 39 9.97 -6.42 24.88
CA ILE A 39 11.40 -6.08 24.87
C ILE A 39 11.75 -5.18 23.68
N PHE A 40 11.25 -5.50 22.48
CA PHE A 40 11.47 -4.66 21.29
C PHE A 40 10.74 -3.32 21.41
N GLY A 41 9.52 -3.30 21.94
CA GLY A 41 8.74 -2.07 22.15
C GLY A 41 9.28 -1.16 23.25
N SER A 42 9.97 -1.71 24.25
CA SER A 42 10.58 -0.93 25.32
C SER A 42 11.88 -0.26 24.91
N ASN A 43 12.45 -0.59 23.75
CA ASN A 43 13.66 0.06 23.26
C ASN A 43 13.28 1.38 22.56
N PRO A 44 13.62 2.55 23.13
CA PRO A 44 13.20 3.84 22.59
C PRO A 44 13.72 4.07 21.17
N ARG A 45 14.85 3.45 20.79
CA ARG A 45 15.41 3.56 19.44
C ARG A 45 14.55 2.85 18.39
N LEU A 46 14.01 1.68 18.73
CA LEU A 46 13.10 0.93 17.86
C LEU A 46 11.73 1.61 17.79
N LEU A 47 11.26 2.17 18.90
CA LEU A 47 10.02 2.93 18.92
C LEU A 47 10.12 4.18 18.04
N LEU A 48 11.21 4.95 18.14
CA LEU A 48 11.45 6.12 17.31
C LEU A 48 11.55 5.73 15.83
N TRP A 49 12.32 4.68 15.51
CA TRP A 49 12.37 4.15 14.14
C TRP A 49 10.98 3.74 13.63
N PHE A 50 10.19 3.04 14.44
CA PHE A 50 8.84 2.63 14.07
C PHE A 50 7.91 3.84 13.88
N MET A 51 8.03 4.86 14.72
CA MET A 51 7.27 6.10 14.57
C MET A 51 7.69 6.89 13.33
N ASP A 52 8.98 6.89 12.96
CA ASP A 52 9.44 7.56 11.75
C ASP A 52 8.99 6.82 10.48
N GLU A 53 9.04 5.49 10.49
CA GLU A 53 8.67 4.65 9.34
C GLU A 53 7.16 4.56 9.12
N TYR A 54 6.38 4.41 10.21
CA TYR A 54 4.94 4.15 10.14
C TYR A 54 4.06 5.34 10.45
N ARG A 55 4.59 6.53 10.77
CA ARG A 55 3.76 7.73 10.88
C ARG A 55 3.15 7.98 9.49
N PRO A 56 1.83 7.79 9.30
CA PRO A 56 1.21 8.20 8.06
C PRO A 56 1.37 9.71 7.99
N LEU A 57 2.23 10.18 7.09
CA LEU A 57 2.25 11.57 6.72
C LEU A 57 0.92 11.83 6.02
N GLU A 58 -0.03 12.42 6.74
CA GLU A 58 -1.25 12.93 6.14
C GLU A 58 -0.87 14.10 5.25
N TYR A 59 -0.69 13.81 3.96
CA TYR A 59 -0.39 14.81 2.97
C TYR A 59 -1.64 15.63 2.68
N PRO A 60 -1.56 16.97 2.63
CA PRO A 60 -2.64 17.73 2.04
C PRO A 60 -2.86 17.23 0.60
N PRO A 61 -4.10 17.17 0.11
CA PRO A 61 -4.43 16.56 -1.19
C PRO A 61 -3.78 17.23 -2.41
N ARG A 62 -2.99 18.30 -2.20
CA ARG A 62 -2.30 19.08 -3.22
C ARG A 62 -0.77 19.12 -3.06
N SER A 63 -0.19 18.45 -2.06
CA SER A 63 1.26 18.35 -1.94
C SER A 63 1.75 17.06 -2.59
N ASP A 64 2.80 17.16 -3.39
CA ASP A 64 3.52 15.97 -3.86
C ASP A 64 4.18 15.27 -2.66
N PRO A 65 3.79 14.01 -2.34
CA PRO A 65 4.35 13.29 -1.20
C PRO A 65 5.84 12.98 -1.37
N THR A 66 6.36 13.00 -2.60
CA THR A 66 7.77 12.73 -2.89
C THR A 66 8.69 13.84 -2.37
N ILE A 67 8.31 15.10 -2.51
CA ILE A 67 9.08 16.26 -2.06
C ILE A 67 9.35 16.19 -0.54
N ILE A 68 8.32 15.84 0.23
CA ILE A 68 8.43 15.74 1.69
C ILE A 68 9.28 14.54 2.10
N ASN A 69 9.11 13.40 1.41
CA ASN A 69 9.93 12.21 1.66
C ASN A 69 11.41 12.45 1.31
N GLU A 70 11.68 13.22 0.26
CA GLU A 70 13.03 13.60 -0.13
C GLU A 70 13.67 14.53 0.90
N ILE A 71 12.96 15.56 1.35
CA ILE A 71 13.42 16.45 2.44
C ILE A 71 13.69 15.66 3.73
N MET A 72 12.81 14.70 4.07
CA MET A 72 12.95 13.88 5.28
C MET A 72 14.18 12.97 5.23
N ASN A 73 14.59 12.55 4.04
CA ASN A 73 15.76 11.71 3.81
C ASN A 73 17.03 12.50 3.44
N ASP A 74 17.07 13.80 3.72
CA ASP A 74 18.17 14.71 3.37
C ASP A 74 18.54 14.71 1.87
N ARG A 75 17.56 14.44 1.00
CA ARG A 75 17.72 14.51 -0.46
C ARG A 75 17.24 15.87 -0.98
N ILE A 76 17.88 16.34 -2.03
CA ILE A 76 17.47 17.55 -2.75
C ILE A 76 16.30 17.16 -3.66
N PRO A 77 15.10 17.76 -3.48
CA PRO A 77 13.96 17.38 -4.28
C PRO A 77 14.10 17.82 -5.73
N GLU A 78 13.64 16.98 -6.67
CA GLU A 78 13.72 17.28 -8.12
C GLU A 78 12.81 18.44 -8.54
N SER A 79 11.72 18.68 -7.81
CA SER A 79 10.74 19.71 -8.13
C SER A 79 10.35 20.55 -6.92
N SER A 80 10.08 21.83 -7.15
CA SER A 80 9.55 22.72 -6.13
C SER A 80 8.05 22.50 -5.96
N SER A 81 7.55 22.63 -4.74
CA SER A 81 6.12 22.57 -4.45
C SER A 81 5.32 23.61 -5.25
N ILE A 82 5.90 24.79 -5.51
CA ILE A 82 5.31 25.85 -6.35
C ILE A 82 5.09 25.36 -7.79
N GLU A 83 6.08 24.68 -8.35
CA GLU A 83 6.04 24.20 -9.73
C GLU A 83 4.99 23.09 -9.90
N ALA A 84 4.84 22.24 -8.87
CA ALA A 84 3.76 21.25 -8.81
C ALA A 84 2.37 21.92 -8.79
N TYR A 85 2.18 22.99 -8.00
CA TYR A 85 0.92 23.75 -7.97
C TYR A 85 0.57 24.39 -9.32
N GLU A 86 1.56 24.95 -10.01
CA GLU A 86 1.35 25.61 -11.30
C GLU A 86 1.01 24.61 -12.41
N LYS A 87 1.70 23.46 -12.44
CA LYS A 87 1.46 22.39 -13.43
C LYS A 87 0.05 21.80 -13.33
N GLU A 88 -0.38 21.45 -12.12
CA GLU A 88 -1.72 20.90 -11.91
C GLU A 88 -2.82 21.94 -12.20
N GLY A 89 -2.57 23.22 -11.87
CA GLY A 89 -3.45 24.33 -12.25
C GLY A 89 -3.61 24.47 -13.77
N LEU A 90 -2.52 24.32 -14.52
CA LEU A 90 -2.53 24.28 -15.99
C LEU A 90 -3.30 23.06 -16.53
N ASP A 91 -3.09 21.87 -15.96
CA ASP A 91 -3.79 20.65 -16.38
C ASP A 91 -5.30 20.73 -16.13
N ALA A 92 -5.71 21.36 -15.03
CA ALA A 92 -7.11 21.63 -14.71
C ALA A 92 -7.75 22.64 -15.70
N LEU A 93 -7.00 23.66 -16.12
CA LEU A 93 -7.46 24.61 -17.14
C LEU A 93 -7.55 23.97 -18.52
N TYR A 94 -6.54 23.18 -18.90
CA TYR A 94 -6.50 22.48 -20.17
C TYR A 94 -7.64 21.47 -20.31
N SER A 95 -7.88 20.66 -19.27
CA SER A 95 -8.99 19.69 -19.26
C SER A 95 -10.37 20.37 -19.33
N LYS A 96 -10.55 21.53 -18.69
CA LYS A 96 -11.77 22.34 -18.84
C LYS A 96 -11.94 22.86 -20.27
N ALA A 97 -10.87 23.39 -20.87
CA ALA A 97 -10.89 23.87 -22.25
C ALA A 97 -11.14 22.73 -23.27
N LEU A 98 -10.66 21.52 -22.99
CA LEU A 98 -10.92 20.36 -23.83
C LEU A 98 -12.39 19.93 -23.77
N ARG A 99 -13.00 19.96 -22.58
CA ARG A 99 -14.43 19.65 -22.37
C ARG A 99 -15.32 20.65 -23.10
N SER A 100 -15.02 21.95 -23.03
CA SER A 100 -15.81 22.97 -23.73
C SER A 100 -15.70 22.82 -25.26
N LYS A 101 -14.51 22.53 -25.79
CA LYS A 101 -14.34 22.23 -27.23
C LYS A 101 -15.16 21.02 -27.68
N LYS A 102 -15.19 19.96 -26.87
CA LYS A 102 -15.95 18.75 -27.17
C LYS A 102 -17.47 19.00 -27.18
N GLN A 103 -17.96 19.85 -26.28
CA GLN A 103 -19.37 20.28 -26.27
C GLN A 103 -19.71 21.09 -27.52
N GLN A 104 -18.86 22.05 -27.90
CA GLN A 104 -19.05 22.83 -29.12
C GLN A 104 -19.08 21.97 -30.38
N GLN A 105 -18.23 20.94 -30.45
CA GLN A 105 -18.25 19.99 -31.57
C GLN A 105 -19.53 19.15 -31.61
N GLN A 106 -20.05 18.73 -30.45
CA GLN A 106 -21.34 18.03 -30.40
C GLN A 106 -22.49 18.92 -30.85
N GLU A 107 -22.51 20.18 -30.42
CA GLU A 107 -23.52 21.16 -30.84
C GLU A 107 -23.46 21.41 -32.36
N GLN A 108 -22.25 21.57 -32.92
CA GLN A 108 -22.08 21.72 -34.37
C GLN A 108 -22.51 20.47 -35.15
N GLN A 109 -22.23 19.27 -34.63
CA GLN A 109 -22.73 18.04 -35.25
C GLN A 109 -24.25 17.99 -35.25
N LEU A 110 -24.90 18.35 -34.13
CA LEU A 110 -26.35 18.38 -34.04
C LEU A 110 -26.99 19.40 -34.99
N ILE A 111 -26.35 20.56 -35.18
CA ILE A 111 -26.82 21.57 -36.14
C ILE A 111 -26.74 21.04 -37.57
N ASN A 112 -25.60 20.46 -37.97
CA ASN A 112 -25.45 19.89 -39.32
C ASN A 112 -26.45 18.75 -39.58
N TYR A 113 -26.70 17.87 -38.60
CA TYR A 113 -27.74 16.82 -38.73
C TYR A 113 -29.16 17.38 -38.90
N HIS A 114 -29.44 18.56 -38.34
CA HIS A 114 -30.74 19.22 -38.52
C HIS A 114 -30.87 19.88 -39.89
N GLU A 115 -29.80 20.48 -40.42
CA GLU A 115 -29.77 21.04 -41.78
C GLU A 115 -29.94 19.93 -42.84
N ASP A 116 -29.28 18.78 -42.68
CA ASP A 116 -29.40 17.62 -43.58
C ASP A 116 -30.81 16.97 -43.60
N MET A 117 -31.68 17.31 -42.65
CA MET A 117 -33.08 16.82 -42.57
C MET A 117 -34.09 17.81 -43.19
N GLU A 118 -33.67 19.05 -43.44
CA GLU A 118 -34.50 20.11 -44.05
C GLU A 118 -34.28 20.24 -45.57
N GLU A 119 -33.19 19.69 -46.12
CA GLU A 119 -32.95 19.50 -47.56
C GLU A 119 -33.51 18.17 -48.11
#